data_AF-A0A1V9U2F6-F1
#
_entry.id   AF-A0A1V9U2F6-F1
#
_cell.length_a   1.000
_cell.length_b   1.000
_cell.length_c   1.000
_cell.angle_alpha   90.00
_cell.angle_beta   90.00
_cell.angle_gamma   90.00
#
_symmetry.space_group_name_H-M   'P 1'
#
loop_
_entity.id
_entity.type
_entity.pdbx_description
1 polymer ?
#
loop_
_entity_poly.entity_id
_entity_poly.type
_entity_poly.pdbx_seq_one_letter_code
_entity_poly.pdbx_strand_id
1 'polypeptide(L)'
;QRVLKHDGTRQLFIGECGQDPKLDHKQIEIVQTRLKQQAMRFDQYKQAQVKDYQAINYHPTSPRNYLMNILDEAVMTILYAKNTDYLRKQQLRGLKETEWEMTKKQRQHQTRNRHEDGGMHL
;
A
#
# COMPACT_ATOMS: atom_id res chain seq x y z
N GLN A 1 15.54 22.68 -7.27
CA GLN A 1 15.66 21.86 -6.05
C GLN A 1 14.66 20.70 -6.08
N ARG A 2 15.09 19.47 -6.38
CA ARG A 2 14.24 18.26 -6.34
C ARG A 2 14.34 17.50 -5.02
N VAL A 3 15.52 17.55 -4.38
CA VAL A 3 15.85 16.80 -3.14
C VAL A 3 14.98 17.21 -1.94
N LEU A 4 14.58 18.47 -1.84
CA LEU A 4 13.76 18.98 -0.73
C LEU A 4 12.25 18.81 -0.92
N LYS A 5 11.79 18.29 -2.08
CA LYS A 5 10.36 18.18 -2.40
C LYS A 5 9.69 16.98 -1.71
N HIS A 6 10.42 15.89 -1.56
CA HIS A 6 9.90 14.66 -0.96
C HIS A 6 10.46 14.50 0.45
N ASP A 7 9.62 14.04 1.38
CA ASP A 7 9.97 13.99 2.79
C ASP A 7 11.14 13.02 3.04
N GLY A 8 11.15 11.87 2.35
CA GLY A 8 12.23 10.89 2.42
C GLY A 8 13.59 11.44 1.96
N THR A 9 13.66 12.07 0.78
CA THR A 9 14.91 12.64 0.26
C THR A 9 15.38 13.85 1.07
N ARG A 10 14.45 14.58 1.68
CA ARG A 10 14.76 15.68 2.60
C ARG A 10 15.35 15.17 3.91
N GLN A 11 14.81 14.09 4.48
CA GLN A 11 15.35 13.45 5.68
C GLN A 11 16.75 12.90 5.44
N LEU A 12 16.98 12.24 4.30
CA LEU A 12 18.31 11.79 3.89
C LEU A 12 19.31 12.94 3.81
N PHE A 13 18.96 14.00 3.09
CA PHE A 13 19.82 15.17 2.93
C PHE A 13 20.21 15.81 4.28
N ILE A 14 19.24 15.98 5.18
CA ILE A 14 19.50 16.57 6.50
C ILE A 14 20.29 15.60 7.40
N GLY A 15 20.05 14.30 7.29
CA GLY A 15 20.81 13.28 7.98
C GLY A 15 22.28 13.26 7.53
N GLU A 16 22.53 13.40 6.22
CA GLU A 16 23.88 13.53 5.67
C GLU A 16 24.56 14.81 6.13
N CYS A 17 23.85 15.95 6.11
CA CYS A 17 24.39 17.20 6.67
C CYS A 17 24.75 17.06 8.16
N GLY A 18 23.97 16.30 8.93
CA GLY A 18 24.25 16.02 10.34
C GLY A 18 25.49 15.17 10.59
N GLN A 19 26.05 14.52 9.57
CA GLN A 19 27.30 13.76 9.69
C GLN A 19 28.53 14.54 9.21
N ASP A 20 28.35 15.72 8.62
CA ASP A 20 29.45 16.56 8.17
C ASP A 20 30.01 17.41 9.33
N PRO A 21 31.26 17.18 9.78
CA PRO A 21 31.86 17.94 10.87
C PRO A 21 32.13 19.41 10.50
N LYS A 22 32.07 19.78 9.21
CA LYS A 22 32.29 21.15 8.73
C LYS A 22 31.02 22.02 8.81
N LEU A 23 29.87 21.42 9.07
CA LEU A 23 28.59 22.13 9.14
C LEU A 23 28.23 22.51 10.58
N ASP A 24 27.60 23.67 10.73
CA ASP A 24 27.11 24.15 12.02
C ASP A 24 25.91 23.31 12.49
N HIS A 25 26.15 22.50 13.51
CA HIS A 25 25.16 21.59 14.08
C HIS A 25 23.95 22.34 14.66
N LYS A 26 24.12 23.58 15.15
CA LYS A 26 22.99 24.37 15.67
C LYS A 26 22.02 24.75 14.56
N GLN A 27 22.53 25.10 13.38
CA GLN A 27 21.69 25.42 12.23
C GLN A 27 20.94 24.18 11.73
N ILE A 28 21.59 23.02 11.74
CA ILE A 28 20.96 21.74 11.39
C ILE A 28 19.82 21.42 12.37
N GLU A 29 20.03 21.60 13.66
CA GLU A 29 19.02 21.37 14.70
C GLU A 29 17.81 22.31 14.57
N ILE A 30 18.04 23.59 14.25
CA ILE A 30 16.97 24.57 13.97
C ILE A 30 16.13 24.11 12.77
N VAL A 31 16.77 23.67 11.69
CA VAL A 31 16.09 23.17 10.49
C VAL A 31 15.28 21.91 10.81
N GLN A 32 15.86 20.95 11.56
CA GLN A 32 15.17 19.74 11.99
C GLN A 32 13.93 20.07 12.84
N THR A 33 14.06 21.00 13.79
CA THR A 33 12.95 21.41 14.67
C THR A 33 11.83 22.05 13.86
N ARG A 34 12.16 22.94 12.92
CA ARG A 34 11.19 23.58 12.03
C ARG A 34 10.43 22.56 11.17
N LEU A 35 11.13 21.54 10.67
CA LEU A 35 10.51 20.48 9.88
C LEU A 35 9.56 19.61 10.71
N LYS A 36 9.94 19.25 11.95
CA LYS A 36 9.04 18.54 12.87
C LYS A 36 7.76 19.34 13.13
N GLN A 37 7.88 20.64 13.37
CA GLN A 37 6.72 21.52 13.56
C GLN A 37 5.82 21.59 12.32
N GLN A 38 6.42 21.63 11.12
CA GLN A 38 5.66 21.62 9.88
C GLN A 38 4.91 20.30 9.66
N ALA A 39 5.57 19.17 9.93
CA ALA A 39 4.96 17.85 9.85
C ALA A 39 3.78 17.72 10.83
N MET A 40 3.95 18.13 12.08
CA MET A 40 2.87 18.13 13.09
C MET A 40 1.64 18.92 12.64
N ARG A 41 1.82 20.12 12.07
CA ARG A 41 0.70 20.93 11.57
C ARG A 41 -0.03 20.24 10.42
N PHE A 42 0.71 19.59 9.54
CA PHE A 42 0.13 18.86 8.41
C PHE A 42 -0.63 17.62 8.87
N ASP A 43 -0.10 16.89 9.85
CA ASP A 43 -0.77 15.73 10.46
C ASP A 43 -2.05 16.13 11.17
N GLN A 44 -2.02 17.21 11.96
CA GLN A 44 -3.21 17.77 12.60
C GLN A 44 -4.30 18.12 11.57
N TYR A 45 -3.90 18.76 10.47
CA TYR A 45 -4.81 19.08 9.38
C TYR A 45 -5.43 17.82 8.76
N LYS A 46 -4.62 16.79 8.47
CA LYS A 46 -5.15 15.54 7.91
C LYS A 46 -6.04 14.79 8.89
N GLN A 47 -5.68 14.78 10.17
CA GLN A 47 -6.48 14.13 11.20
C GLN A 47 -7.87 14.76 11.33
N ALA A 48 -7.99 16.07 11.09
CA ALA A 48 -9.28 16.76 11.06
C ALA A 48 -10.10 16.49 9.78
N GLN A 49 -9.46 16.19 8.65
CA GLN A 49 -10.10 16.12 7.34
C GLN A 49 -10.33 14.69 6.83
N VAL A 50 -9.52 13.73 7.29
CA VAL A 50 -9.51 12.35 6.80
C VAL A 50 -9.92 11.43 7.93
N LYS A 51 -11.06 10.75 7.73
CA LYS A 51 -11.55 9.75 8.67
C LYS A 51 -10.55 8.60 8.77
N ASP A 52 -10.28 8.17 9.99
CA ASP A 52 -9.34 7.10 10.35
C ASP A 52 -7.86 7.37 9.97
N TYR A 53 -7.48 8.65 9.82
CA TYR A 53 -6.08 9.01 9.60
C TYR A 53 -5.20 8.68 10.82
N GLN A 54 -4.08 8.00 10.56
CA GLN A 54 -3.00 7.78 11.51
C GLN A 54 -1.73 8.45 10.99
N ALA A 55 -1.15 9.31 11.83
CA ALA A 55 0.12 9.95 11.51
C ALA A 55 1.24 8.90 11.44
N ILE A 56 2.01 8.94 10.35
CA ILE A 56 3.21 8.12 10.23
C ILE A 56 4.32 8.87 10.96
N ASN A 57 4.53 8.51 12.24
CA ASN A 57 5.61 9.08 13.04
C ASN A 57 6.95 8.56 12.51
N TYR A 58 7.59 9.33 11.65
CA TYR A 58 8.95 9.04 11.21
C TYR A 58 9.92 9.18 12.39
N HIS A 59 10.44 8.06 12.87
CA HIS A 59 11.51 8.07 13.86
C HIS A 59 12.78 8.63 13.21
N PRO A 60 13.56 9.47 13.94
CA PRO A 60 14.87 9.89 13.47
C PRO A 60 15.72 8.65 13.24
N THR A 61 16.14 8.45 12.00
CA THR A 61 16.94 7.30 11.57
C THR A 61 18.21 7.78 10.89
N SER A 62 19.28 7.01 10.99
CA SER A 62 20.51 7.34 10.27
C SER A 62 20.28 7.12 8.76
N PRO A 63 20.99 7.86 7.87
CA PRO A 63 20.89 7.64 6.43
C PRO A 63 21.12 6.16 6.05
N ARG A 64 22.08 5.51 6.72
CA ARG A 64 22.35 4.08 6.54
C ARG A 64 21.13 3.21 6.87
N ASN A 65 20.49 3.44 8.01
CA ASN A 65 19.34 2.66 8.43
C ASN A 65 18.12 2.92 7.53
N TYR A 66 17.93 4.17 7.09
CA TYR A 66 16.89 4.52 6.12
C TYR A 66 17.05 3.77 4.79
N LEU A 67 18.27 3.76 4.25
CA LEU A 67 18.58 3.07 3.00
C LEU A 67 18.39 1.55 3.11
N MET A 68 18.78 0.95 4.23
CA MET A 68 18.56 -0.48 4.48
C MET A 68 17.08 -0.81 4.56
N ASN A 69 16.29 -0.01 5.28
CA ASN A 69 14.84 -0.23 5.39
C ASN A 69 14.14 -0.14 4.02
N ILE A 70 14.49 0.85 3.18
CA ILE A 70 13.92 0.97 1.83
C ILE A 70 14.33 -0.21 0.95
N LEU A 71 15.59 -0.64 1.04
CA LEU A 71 16.07 -1.79 0.28
C LEU A 71 15.32 -3.06 0.68
N ASP A 72 15.19 -3.31 1.98
CA ASP A 72 14.46 -4.46 2.52
C ASP A 72 12.99 -4.44 2.07
N GLU A 73 12.32 -3.29 2.16
CA GLU A 73 10.93 -3.13 1.72
C GLU A 73 10.78 -3.36 0.20
N ALA A 74 11.71 -2.82 -0.61
CA ALA A 74 11.72 -3.02 -2.05
C ALA A 74 11.94 -4.49 -2.42
N VAL A 75 12.88 -5.17 -1.77
CA VAL A 75 13.16 -6.59 -1.99
C VAL A 75 11.96 -7.45 -1.58
N MET A 76 11.38 -7.21 -0.40
CA MET A 76 10.18 -7.91 0.05
C MET A 76 9.02 -7.69 -0.91
N THR A 77 8.80 -6.45 -1.35
CA THR A 77 7.74 -6.13 -2.32
C THR A 77 7.95 -6.88 -3.63
N ILE A 78 9.17 -6.90 -4.18
CA ILE A 78 9.47 -7.61 -5.43
C ILE A 78 9.28 -9.13 -5.27
N LEU A 79 9.73 -9.71 -4.15
CA LEU A 79 9.61 -11.13 -3.88
C LEU A 79 8.15 -11.57 -3.70
N TYR A 80 7.37 -10.80 -2.92
CA TYR A 80 6.00 -11.16 -2.59
C TYR A 80 4.96 -10.65 -3.59
N ALA A 81 5.25 -9.64 -4.41
CA ALA A 81 4.33 -9.16 -5.47
C ALA A 81 3.98 -10.28 -6.48
N LYS A 82 4.92 -11.21 -6.74
CA LYS A 82 4.63 -12.38 -7.59
C LYS A 82 3.67 -13.36 -6.92
N ASN A 83 3.72 -13.49 -5.60
CA ASN A 83 2.91 -14.44 -4.86
C ASN A 83 1.48 -13.91 -4.65
N THR A 84 1.32 -12.60 -4.39
CA THR A 84 -0.01 -11.98 -4.28
C THR A 84 -0.77 -12.03 -5.61
N ASP A 85 -0.12 -11.76 -6.74
CA ASP A 85 -0.73 -11.91 -8.07
C ASP A 85 -1.04 -13.36 -8.42
N TYR A 86 -0.19 -14.31 -8.00
CA TYR A 86 -0.44 -15.73 -8.17
C TYR A 86 -1.68 -16.20 -7.39
N LEU A 87 -1.75 -15.87 -6.09
CA LEU A 87 -2.90 -16.17 -5.22
C LEU A 87 -4.19 -15.54 -5.74
N ARG A 88 -4.12 -14.30 -6.21
CA ARG A 88 -5.27 -13.59 -6.80
C ARG A 88 -5.76 -14.28 -8.08
N LYS A 89 -4.84 -14.68 -8.97
CA LYS A 89 -5.18 -15.43 -10.19
C LYS A 89 -5.77 -16.81 -9.87
N GLN A 90 -5.26 -17.49 -8.84
CA GLN A 90 -5.79 -18.77 -8.38
C GLN A 90 -7.23 -18.64 -7.85
N GLN A 91 -7.51 -17.63 -7.02
CA GLN A 91 -8.86 -17.35 -6.54
C GLN A 91 -9.84 -17.04 -7.68
N LEU A 92 -9.42 -16.21 -8.66
CA LEU A 92 -10.23 -15.89 -9.82
C LEU A 92 -10.58 -17.12 -10.68
N ARG A 93 -9.68 -18.10 -10.77
CA ARG A 93 -9.96 -19.38 -11.46
C ARG A 93 -11.02 -20.19 -10.71
N GLY A 94 -10.89 -20.34 -9.39
CA GLY A 94 -11.87 -21.06 -8.58
C GLY A 94 -13.27 -20.43 -8.62
N LEU A 95 -13.34 -19.09 -8.67
CA LEU A 95 -14.62 -18.38 -8.83
C LEU A 95 -15.26 -18.68 -10.20
N LYS A 96 -14.47 -18.66 -11.29
CA LYS A 96 -14.97 -18.98 -12.64
C LYS A 96 -15.46 -20.42 -12.77
N GLU A 97 -14.75 -21.38 -12.18
CA GLU A 97 -15.17 -22.79 -12.16
C GLU A 97 -16.50 -22.95 -11.40
N THR A 98 -16.62 -22.29 -10.25
CA THR A 98 -17.85 -22.29 -9.45
C THR A 98 -19.03 -21.68 -10.22
N GLU A 99 -18.80 -20.55 -10.88
CA GLU A 99 -19.81 -19.89 -11.74
C GLU A 99 -20.23 -20.79 -12.91
N TRP A 100 -19.29 -21.51 -13.51
CA TRP A 100 -19.56 -22.46 -14.59
C TRP A 100 -20.42 -23.64 -14.13
N GLU A 101 -20.09 -24.24 -12.98
CA GLU A 101 -20.88 -25.34 -12.40
C GLU A 101 -22.29 -24.89 -12.01
N MET A 102 -22.43 -23.68 -11.45
CA MET A 102 -23.73 -23.07 -11.15
C MET A 102 -24.56 -22.92 -12.42
N THR A 103 -23.97 -22.35 -13.48
CA THR A 103 -24.63 -22.15 -14.77
C THR A 103 -25.04 -23.48 -15.42
N LYS A 104 -24.18 -24.50 -15.34
CA LYS A 104 -24.46 -25.84 -15.85
C LYS A 104 -25.64 -26.47 -15.12
N LYS A 105 -25.66 -26.43 -13.78
CA LYS A 105 -26.79 -26.92 -12.97
C LYS A 105 -28.09 -26.18 -13.29
N GLN A 106 -28.02 -24.86 -13.44
CA GLN A 106 -29.18 -24.05 -13.81
C GLN A 106 -29.75 -24.45 -15.18
N ARG A 107 -28.88 -24.66 -16.19
CA ARG A 107 -29.30 -25.14 -17.51
C ARG A 107 -29.94 -26.53 -17.44
N GLN A 108 -29.34 -27.46 -16.70
CA GLN A 108 -29.90 -28.81 -16.51
C GLN A 108 -31.29 -28.77 -15.86
N HIS A 109 -31.48 -27.92 -14.86
CA HIS A 109 -32.77 -27.73 -14.21
C HIS A 109 -33.82 -27.13 -15.16
N GLN A 110 -33.44 -26.15 -15.98
CA GLN A 110 -34.35 -25.57 -16.99
C GLN A 110 -34.74 -26.58 -18.09
N THR A 111 -33.80 -27.42 -18.54
CA THR A 111 -34.12 -28.47 -19.52
C THR A 111 -34.99 -29.57 -18.93
N ARG A 112 -34.78 -29.94 -17.66
CA ARG A 112 -35.57 -30.98 -16.99
C ARG A 112 -37.01 -30.53 -16.75
N ASN A 113 -37.22 -29.28 -16.32
CA ASN A 113 -38.56 -28.73 -16.11
C ASN A 113 -39.34 -28.50 -17.42
N ARG A 114 -38.65 -28.31 -18.56
CA ARG A 114 -39.31 -28.29 -19.89
C ARG A 114 -39.80 -29.66 -20.35
N HIS A 115 -39.19 -30.74 -19.86
CA HIS A 115 -39.62 -32.11 -20.19
C HIS A 115 -40.73 -32.63 -19.27
N GLU A 116 -40.96 -32.00 -18.11
CA GLU A 116 -42.07 -32.35 -17.19
C GLU A 116 -43.38 -31.60 -17.53
N ASP A 117 -43.32 -30.46 -18.21
CA ASP A 117 -44.50 -29.62 -18.57
C ASP A 117 -45.09 -29.93 -19.97
N GLY A 118 -44.58 -30.96 -20.66
CA GLY A 118 -45.05 -31.42 -21.98
C GLY A 118 -45.99 -32.63 -21.92
N GLY A 119 -46.40 -33.06 -20.74
CA GLY A 119 -47.23 -34.25 -20.52
C GLY A 119 -48.73 -33.93 -20.44
N MET A 120 -49.38 -33.93 -21.61
CA MET A 120 -50.82 -34.24 -21.81
C MET A 120 -51.83 -33.40 -21.02
N HIS A 121 -52.21 -32.25 -21.58
CA HIS A 121 -53.59 -31.77 -21.46
C HIS A 121 -54.48 -32.59 -22.41
N LEU A 122 -55.36 -33.42 -21.83
CA LEU A 122 -56.65 -33.86 -22.38
C LEU A 122 -57.62 -34.05 -21.21
#